data_AF-A0A2Z3I4Y1-F1
#
_entry.id   AF-A0A2Z3I4Y1-F1
#
_cell.length_a   1.000
_cell.length_b   1.000
_cell.length_c   1.000
_cell.angle_alpha   90.00
_cell.angle_beta   90.00
_cell.angle_gamma   90.00
#
_symmetry.space_group_name_H-M   'P 1'
#
loop_
_entity.id
_entity.type
_entity.pdbx_description
1 polymer ?
#
loop_
_entity_poly.entity_id
_entity_poly.type
_entity_poly.pdbx_seq_one_letter_code
_entity_poly.pdbx_strand_id
1 'polypeptide(L)'
;MVIFLAGLAGCFMIASGLILWSKKRIVKNKKQTTPMQRIVQTLNITCIAGLCVAVPSLLIINKLIAGKVSQQPAWEVAGFFIVWALTFFYSIIRLSSKAWYEIFFMAALMCVGIFIVNLFYPYSNMFYAAMHDDWILASVDMLAIAFSFIFFFIGYKIRSSYKK
;
A
#
# COMPACT_ATOMS: atom_id res chain seq x y z
N MET A 1 -10.73 8.04 20.04
CA MET A 1 -10.61 6.69 19.45
C MET A 1 -11.81 6.32 18.56
N VAL A 2 -13.05 6.53 19.01
CA VAL A 2 -14.27 6.19 18.22
C VAL A 2 -14.34 6.88 16.86
N ILE A 3 -14.01 8.17 16.77
CA ILE A 3 -14.04 8.93 15.50
C ILE A 3 -13.05 8.35 14.46
N PHE A 4 -11.87 7.90 14.91
CA PHE A 4 -10.87 7.27 14.05
C PHE A 4 -11.38 5.92 13.51
N LEU A 5 -11.92 5.08 14.39
CA LEU A 5 -12.48 3.78 14.01
C LEU A 5 -13.70 3.94 13.09
N ALA A 6 -14.56 4.92 13.36
CA ALA A 6 -15.71 5.24 12.52
C ALA A 6 -15.28 5.72 11.12
N GLY A 7 -14.25 6.57 11.05
CA GLY A 7 -13.67 7.00 9.77
C GLY A 7 -13.09 5.84 8.98
N LEU A 8 -12.34 4.94 9.64
CA LEU A 8 -11.79 3.74 9.01
C LEU A 8 -12.90 2.82 8.48
N ALA A 9 -13.94 2.58 9.27
CA ALA A 9 -15.09 1.80 8.86
C ALA A 9 -15.83 2.43 7.66
N GLY A 10 -15.97 3.76 7.64
CA GLY A 10 -16.52 4.51 6.51
C GLY A 10 -15.73 4.30 5.22
N CYS A 11 -14.40 4.39 5.28
CA CYS A 11 -13.53 4.12 4.13
C CYS A 11 -13.70 2.68 3.61
N PHE A 12 -13.74 1.68 4.51
CA PHE A 12 -13.96 0.28 4.12
C PHE A 12 -15.33 0.05 3.47
N MET A 13 -16.38 0.67 3.99
CA MET A 13 -17.73 0.58 3.43
C MET A 13 -17.78 1.17 2.01
N ILE A 14 -17.19 2.34 1.80
CA ILE A 14 -17.15 3.00 0.48
C ILE A 14 -16.33 2.15 -0.51
N ALA A 15 -15.15 1.69 -0.11
CA ALA A 15 -14.27 0.88 -0.95
C ALA A 15 -14.91 -0.44 -1.35
N SER A 16 -15.51 -1.17 -0.40
CA SER A 16 -16.19 -2.45 -0.67
C SER A 16 -17.40 -2.27 -1.58
N GLY A 17 -18.21 -1.23 -1.36
CA GLY A 17 -19.35 -0.90 -2.22
C GLY A 17 -18.95 -0.67 -3.68
N LEU A 18 -17.88 0.09 -3.91
CA LEU A 18 -17.34 0.36 -5.25
C LEU A 18 -16.81 -0.91 -5.93
N ILE A 19 -16.12 -1.79 -5.19
CA ILE A 19 -15.63 -3.08 -5.72
C ILE A 19 -16.80 -3.98 -6.12
N LEU A 20 -17.81 -4.14 -5.25
CA LEU A 20 -18.97 -5.00 -5.51
C LEU A 20 -19.80 -4.50 -6.68
N TRP A 21 -20.04 -3.19 -6.75
CA TRP A 21 -20.74 -2.56 -7.86
C TRP A 21 -20.01 -2.79 -9.19
N SER A 22 -18.69 -2.59 -9.20
CA SER A 22 -17.86 -2.81 -10.39
C SER A 22 -17.95 -4.26 -10.87
N LYS A 23 -17.81 -5.25 -9.98
CA LYS A 23 -17.96 -6.67 -10.31
C LYS A 23 -19.34 -7.00 -10.89
N LYS A 24 -20.42 -6.52 -10.25
CA LYS A 24 -21.80 -6.76 -10.72
C LYS A 24 -22.05 -6.15 -12.10
N ARG A 25 -21.43 -5.00 -12.40
CA ARG A 25 -21.55 -4.33 -13.71
C ARG A 25 -20.80 -5.04 -14.83
N ILE A 26 -19.67 -5.69 -14.55
CA ILE A 26 -18.95 -6.52 -15.52
C ILE A 26 -19.79 -7.74 -15.90
N VAL A 27 -20.38 -8.43 -14.92
CA VAL A 27 -21.24 -9.61 -15.16
C VAL A 27 -22.50 -9.26 -15.96
N LYS A 28 -23.05 -8.05 -15.76
CA LYS A 28 -24.22 -7.56 -16.50
C LYS A 28 -23.89 -7.20 -17.96
N ASN A 29 -22.69 -6.70 -18.24
CA ASN A 29 -22.21 -6.37 -19.59
C ASN A 29 -21.36 -7.52 -20.16
N LYS A 30 -22.00 -8.63 -20.54
CA LYS A 30 -21.34 -9.87 -21.05
C LYS A 30 -20.50 -9.72 -22.33
N LYS A 31 -20.37 -8.54 -22.95
CA LYS A 31 -19.76 -8.37 -24.29
C LYS A 31 -18.47 -7.55 -24.36
N GLN A 32 -18.16 -6.65 -23.41
CA GLN A 32 -16.88 -5.91 -23.36
C GLN A 32 -16.82 -5.01 -22.12
N THR A 33 -15.64 -4.89 -21.49
CA THR A 33 -15.38 -3.86 -20.48
C THR A 33 -15.36 -2.48 -21.13
N THR A 34 -16.25 -1.59 -20.69
CA THR A 34 -16.29 -0.22 -21.23
C THR A 34 -15.11 0.61 -20.71
N PRO A 35 -14.66 1.66 -21.43
CA PRO A 35 -13.58 2.53 -20.96
C PRO A 35 -13.88 3.12 -19.58
N MET A 36 -15.13 3.50 -19.31
CA MET A 36 -15.54 4.01 -18.00
C MET A 36 -15.40 2.95 -16.88
N GLN A 37 -15.70 1.68 -17.17
CA GLN A 37 -15.49 0.60 -16.19
C GLN A 37 -14.00 0.38 -15.92
N ARG A 38 -13.13 0.52 -16.93
CA ARG A 38 -11.68 0.42 -16.77
C ARG A 38 -11.14 1.56 -15.90
N ILE A 39 -11.59 2.80 -16.13
CA ILE A 39 -11.22 3.96 -15.31
C ILE A 39 -11.59 3.72 -13.84
N VAL A 40 -12.82 3.28 -13.56
CA VAL A 40 -13.27 2.99 -12.17
C VAL A 40 -12.44 1.88 -11.53
N GLN A 41 -12.09 0.82 -12.28
CA GLN A 41 -11.23 -0.24 -11.77
C GLN A 41 -9.82 0.26 -11.45
N THR A 42 -9.20 1.02 -12.35
CA THR A 42 -7.87 1.61 -12.16
C THR A 42 -7.85 2.57 -10.96
N LEU A 43 -8.87 3.43 -10.83
CA LEU A 43 -9.01 4.31 -9.66
C LEU A 43 -9.16 3.51 -8.37
N ASN A 44 -10.01 2.48 -8.34
CA ASN A 44 -10.16 1.64 -7.15
C ASN A 44 -8.86 0.94 -6.76
N ILE A 45 -8.12 0.41 -7.73
CA ILE A 45 -6.82 -0.24 -7.49
C ILE A 45 -5.83 0.78 -6.91
N THR A 46 -5.74 1.96 -7.52
CA THR A 46 -4.82 3.01 -7.10
C THR A 46 -5.15 3.55 -5.71
N CYS A 47 -6.43 3.83 -5.45
CA CYS A 47 -6.87 4.33 -4.15
C CYS A 47 -6.71 3.28 -3.04
N ILE A 48 -6.95 1.99 -3.33
CA ILE A 48 -6.90 0.96 -2.28
C ILE A 48 -5.51 0.37 -2.16
N ALA A 49 -5.02 -0.27 -3.23
CA ALA A 49 -3.71 -0.94 -3.22
C ALA A 49 -2.55 0.04 -3.33
N GLY A 50 -2.70 1.13 -4.12
CA GLY A 50 -1.65 2.14 -4.26
C GLY A 50 -1.36 2.87 -2.95
N LEU A 51 -2.38 3.15 -2.12
CA LEU A 51 -2.17 3.70 -0.78
C LEU A 51 -1.39 2.73 0.14
N CYS A 52 -1.63 1.42 0.03
CA CYS A 52 -0.88 0.41 0.78
C CYS A 52 0.62 0.38 0.42
N VAL A 53 1.02 0.86 -0.76
CA VAL A 53 2.43 1.04 -1.16
C VAL A 53 2.97 2.39 -0.70
N ALA A 54 2.17 3.45 -0.88
CA ALA A 54 2.58 4.83 -0.62
C ALA A 54 2.85 5.09 0.88
N VAL A 55 2.04 4.51 1.78
CA VAL A 55 2.22 4.72 3.22
C VAL A 55 3.56 4.17 3.74
N PRO A 56 3.94 2.89 3.47
CA PRO A 56 5.28 2.39 3.80
C PRO A 56 6.43 3.22 3.22
N SER A 57 6.25 3.78 2.01
CA SER A 57 7.29 4.57 1.37
C SER A 57 7.65 5.85 2.14
N LEU A 58 6.70 6.45 2.88
CA LEU A 58 6.97 7.61 3.74
C LEU A 58 8.02 7.29 4.81
N LEU A 59 7.94 6.12 5.44
CA LEU A 59 8.89 5.71 6.47
C LEU A 59 10.31 5.55 5.91
N ILE A 60 10.42 5.03 4.68
CA ILE A 60 11.70 4.86 3.98
C ILE A 60 12.25 6.24 3.57
N ILE A 61 11.42 7.09 2.98
CA ILE A 61 11.80 8.44 2.52
C ILE A 61 12.25 9.30 3.70
N ASN A 62 11.51 9.27 4.82
CA ASN A 62 11.85 10.03 6.01
C ASN A 62 13.22 9.62 6.57
N LYS A 63 13.58 8.34 6.50
CA LYS A 63 14.92 7.85 6.90
C LYS A 63 16.03 8.22 5.91
N LEU A 64 15.76 8.23 4.61
CA LEU A 64 16.74 8.61 3.59
C LEU A 64 17.07 10.11 3.62
N ILE A 65 16.10 10.94 4.00
CA ILE A 65 16.23 12.40 4.08
C ILE A 65 16.79 12.86 5.43
N ALA A 66 16.59 12.08 6.51
CA ALA A 66 17.12 12.37 7.84
C ALA A 66 18.65 12.57 7.80
N GLY A 67 19.07 13.84 7.76
CA GLY A 67 20.47 14.26 7.73
C GLY A 67 20.89 15.13 6.54
N LYS A 68 20.05 15.30 5.51
CA LYS A 68 20.43 16.06 4.28
C LYS A 68 19.73 17.40 4.10
N VAL A 69 18.52 17.56 4.63
CA VAL A 69 17.72 18.77 4.45
C VAL A 69 17.04 19.08 5.79
N SER A 70 17.01 20.35 6.17
CA SER A 70 16.18 20.83 7.27
C SER A 70 14.76 20.30 7.08
N GLN A 71 14.23 19.57 8.07
CA GLN A 71 12.99 18.79 8.02
C GLN A 71 11.83 19.57 7.36
N GLN A 72 11.66 19.41 6.05
CA GLN A 72 10.61 20.07 5.30
C GLN A 72 9.52 19.02 5.00
N PRO A 73 8.32 19.14 5.60
CA PRO A 73 7.22 18.21 5.36
C PRO A 73 6.78 18.15 3.89
N ALA A 74 7.17 19.14 3.08
CA ALA A 74 6.94 19.15 1.63
C ALA A 74 7.56 17.95 0.90
N TRP A 75 8.73 17.46 1.32
CA TRP A 75 9.39 16.33 0.66
C TRP A 75 8.71 14.99 0.95
N GLU A 76 8.18 14.83 2.17
CA GLU A 76 7.45 13.63 2.56
C GLU A 76 6.17 13.51 1.73
N VAL A 77 5.42 14.61 1.65
CA VAL A 77 4.19 14.71 0.88
C VAL A 77 4.47 14.49 -0.61
N ALA A 78 5.49 15.16 -1.16
CA ALA A 78 5.88 14.98 -2.56
C ALA A 78 6.26 13.52 -2.86
N GLY A 79 7.07 12.90 -2.00
CA GLY A 79 7.48 11.51 -2.12
C GLY A 79 6.30 10.54 -2.11
N PHE A 80 5.37 10.71 -1.17
CA PHE A 80 4.14 9.95 -1.11
C PHE A 80 3.32 10.07 -2.40
N PHE A 81 3.09 11.29 -2.88
CA PHE A 81 2.32 11.52 -4.11
C PHE A 81 3.03 10.96 -5.34
N ILE A 82 4.36 11.00 -5.40
CA ILE A 82 5.13 10.40 -6.49
C ILE A 82 4.96 8.88 -6.49
N VAL A 83 5.15 8.20 -5.34
CA VAL A 83 4.97 6.75 -5.25
C VAL A 83 3.52 6.37 -5.58
N TRP A 84 2.55 7.10 -5.05
CA TRP A 84 1.14 6.87 -5.34
C TRP A 84 0.82 7.08 -6.84
N ALA A 85 1.33 8.15 -7.46
CA ALA A 85 1.16 8.41 -8.89
C ALA A 85 1.82 7.31 -9.74
N LEU A 86 2.98 6.78 -9.35
CA LEU A 86 3.61 5.65 -10.03
C LEU A 86 2.69 4.40 -10.01
N THR A 87 2.02 4.12 -8.89
CA THR A 87 1.04 3.02 -8.84
C THR A 87 -0.18 3.28 -9.73
N PHE A 88 -0.60 4.54 -9.89
CA PHE A 88 -1.66 4.94 -10.80
C PHE A 88 -1.28 4.65 -12.26
N PHE A 89 -0.12 5.15 -12.70
CA PHE A 89 0.38 4.90 -14.05
C PHE A 89 0.57 3.40 -14.32
N TYR A 90 1.09 2.67 -13.34
CA TYR A 90 1.21 1.21 -13.41
C TYR A 90 -0.15 0.52 -13.63
N SER A 91 -1.17 0.96 -12.90
CA SER A 91 -2.53 0.41 -13.00
C SER A 91 -3.28 0.82 -14.28
N ILE A 92 -2.84 1.85 -15.02
CA ILE A 92 -3.37 2.19 -16.35
C ILE A 92 -2.85 1.20 -17.40
N ILE A 93 -1.53 0.97 -17.37
CA ILE A 93 -0.81 0.16 -18.37
C ILE A 93 -1.15 -1.32 -18.23
N ARG A 94 -1.28 -1.81 -16.99
CA ARG A 94 -1.59 -3.22 -16.71
C ARG A 94 -3.08 -3.52 -16.83
N LEU A 95 -3.39 -4.79 -17.15
CA LEU A 95 -4.73 -5.32 -17.01
C LEU A 95 -5.16 -5.22 -15.54
N SER A 96 -6.36 -4.71 -15.27
CA SER A 96 -6.84 -4.45 -13.91
C SER A 96 -6.77 -5.69 -13.00
N SER A 97 -6.97 -6.89 -13.54
CA SER A 97 -6.82 -8.16 -12.81
C SER A 97 -5.39 -8.43 -12.34
N LYS A 98 -4.38 -8.05 -13.13
CA LYS A 98 -2.96 -8.22 -12.79
C LYS A 98 -2.47 -7.14 -11.85
N ALA A 99 -2.88 -5.90 -12.09
CA ALA A 99 -2.48 -4.74 -11.29
C ALA A 99 -2.82 -4.92 -9.79
N TRP A 100 -3.95 -5.55 -9.46
CA TRP A 100 -4.31 -5.85 -8.07
C TRP A 100 -3.22 -6.63 -7.32
N TYR A 101 -2.83 -7.82 -7.81
CA TYR A 101 -1.84 -8.62 -7.08
C TYR A 101 -0.43 -8.03 -7.20
N GLU A 102 -0.06 -7.45 -8.36
CA GLU A 102 1.27 -6.85 -8.57
C GLU A 102 1.52 -5.69 -7.60
N ILE A 103 0.54 -4.80 -7.40
CA ILE A 103 0.66 -3.67 -6.48
C ILE A 103 0.65 -4.14 -5.02
N PHE A 104 -0.14 -5.16 -4.66
CA PHE A 104 -0.07 -5.74 -3.31
C PHE A 104 1.28 -6.45 -3.04
N PHE A 105 1.88 -7.11 -4.03
CA PHE A 105 3.25 -7.63 -3.87
C PHE A 105 4.26 -6.50 -3.73
N MET A 106 4.13 -5.40 -4.48
CA MET A 106 4.97 -4.21 -4.28
C MET A 106 4.80 -3.63 -2.87
N ALA A 107 3.57 -3.60 -2.33
CA ALA A 107 3.33 -3.16 -0.96
C ALA A 107 4.04 -4.06 0.05
N ALA A 108 3.94 -5.39 -0.13
CA ALA A 108 4.64 -6.36 0.70
C ALA A 108 6.16 -6.16 0.65
N LEU A 109 6.72 -5.96 -0.55
CA LEU A 109 8.15 -5.70 -0.75
C LEU A 109 8.59 -4.38 -0.09
N MET A 110 7.79 -3.32 -0.17
CA MET A 110 8.08 -2.07 0.55
C MET A 110 8.04 -2.25 2.06
N CYS A 111 7.11 -3.05 2.58
CA CYS A 111 7.09 -3.39 4.00
C CYS A 111 8.32 -4.18 4.45
N VAL A 112 8.80 -5.16 3.66
CA VAL A 112 10.11 -5.80 3.92
C VAL A 112 11.25 -4.79 3.79
N GLY A 113 11.15 -3.89 2.81
CA GLY A 113 12.10 -2.81 2.58
C GLY A 113 12.28 -1.91 3.79
N ILE A 114 11.23 -1.63 4.56
CA ILE A 114 11.33 -0.90 5.84
C ILE A 114 12.26 -1.63 6.80
N PHE A 115 12.03 -2.93 7.02
CA PHE A 115 12.84 -3.73 7.93
C PHE A 115 14.31 -3.80 7.47
N ILE A 116 14.54 -3.98 6.16
CA ILE A 116 15.88 -4.00 5.57
C ILE A 116 16.57 -2.63 5.72
N VAL A 117 15.85 -1.54 5.46
CA VAL A 117 16.40 -0.19 5.65
C VAL A 117 16.77 -0.01 7.11
N ASN A 118 15.92 -0.41 8.04
CA ASN A 118 16.20 -0.31 9.47
C ASN A 118 17.47 -1.07 9.87
N LEU A 119 17.70 -2.26 9.30
CA LEU A 119 18.95 -3.05 9.39
C LEU A 119 20.22 -2.25 9.08
N PHE A 120 20.20 -1.39 8.06
CA PHE A 120 21.37 -0.61 7.67
C PHE A 120 21.61 0.65 8.52
N TYR A 121 20.62 1.12 9.28
CA TYR A 121 20.75 2.32 10.11
C TYR A 121 21.02 1.93 11.58
N PRO A 122 22.24 2.17 12.12
CA PRO A 122 22.69 1.61 13.40
C PRO A 122 21.79 1.94 14.60
N TYR A 123 21.25 3.15 14.65
CA TYR A 123 20.40 3.65 15.74
C TYR A 123 18.91 3.34 15.54
N SER A 124 18.56 2.59 14.49
CA SER A 124 17.16 2.33 14.18
C SER A 124 16.81 0.87 13.98
N ASN A 125 17.62 0.00 14.56
CA ASN A 125 17.50 -1.45 14.44
C ASN A 125 16.63 -2.06 15.53
N MET A 126 15.79 -3.05 15.18
CA MET A 126 15.00 -3.81 16.16
C MET A 126 15.87 -4.38 17.30
N PHE A 127 17.09 -4.83 16.98
CA PHE A 127 18.06 -5.34 17.96
C PHE A 127 18.64 -4.24 18.86
N TYR A 128 18.86 -3.04 18.32
CA TYR A 128 19.32 -1.88 19.08
C TYR A 128 18.22 -1.37 20.01
N ALA A 129 16.98 -1.32 19.50
CA ALA A 129 15.79 -0.93 20.24
C ALA A 129 15.48 -1.88 21.40
N ALA A 130 15.67 -3.19 21.20
CA ALA A 130 15.51 -4.19 22.25
C ALA A 130 16.56 -4.06 23.38
N MET A 131 17.73 -3.47 23.09
CA MET A 131 18.78 -3.21 24.09
C MET A 131 18.63 -1.85 24.80
N HIS A 132 17.86 -0.91 24.25
CA HIS A 132 17.69 0.45 24.78
C HIS A 132 16.26 0.76 25.26
N ASP A 133 15.39 -0.25 25.40
CA ASP A 133 13.97 -0.10 25.79
C ASP A 133 13.13 0.80 24.85
N ASP A 134 13.56 0.97 23.59
CA ASP A 134 12.85 1.75 22.58
C ASP A 134 11.74 0.93 21.90
N TRP A 135 10.72 0.55 22.67
CA TRP A 135 9.59 -0.29 22.24
C TRP A 135 8.82 0.25 21.03
N ILE A 136 8.81 1.58 20.85
CA ILE A 136 8.17 2.24 19.71
C ILE A 136 8.83 1.77 18.41
N LEU A 137 10.17 1.72 18.37
CA LEU A 137 10.90 1.38 17.16
C LEU A 137 10.74 -0.11 16.81
N ALA A 138 10.81 -0.97 17.82
CA ALA A 138 10.57 -2.40 17.67
C ALA A 138 9.14 -2.70 17.18
N SER A 139 8.14 -1.95 17.65
CA SER A 139 6.75 -2.12 17.21
C SER A 139 6.55 -1.79 15.73
N VAL A 140 7.27 -0.79 15.19
CA VAL A 140 7.21 -0.42 13.77
C VAL A 140 7.77 -1.56 12.90
N ASP A 141 8.88 -2.17 13.29
CA ASP A 141 9.47 -3.30 12.57
C ASP A 141 8.56 -4.53 12.60
N MET A 142 8.00 -4.86 13.77
CA MET A 142 7.06 -5.98 13.90
C MET A 142 5.80 -5.77 13.04
N LEU A 143 5.24 -4.55 13.05
CA LEU A 143 4.09 -4.21 12.22
C LEU A 143 4.44 -4.27 10.74
N ALA A 144 5.60 -3.76 10.32
CA ALA A 144 6.04 -3.81 8.93
C ALA A 144 6.14 -5.27 8.43
N ILE A 145 6.75 -6.15 9.23
CA ILE A 145 6.82 -7.58 8.91
C ILE A 145 5.42 -8.19 8.84
N ALA A 146 4.56 -7.94 9.84
CA ALA A 146 3.19 -8.46 9.86
C ALA A 146 2.38 -8.01 8.63
N PHE A 147 2.43 -6.73 8.28
CA PHE A 147 1.77 -6.19 7.08
C PHE A 147 2.34 -6.77 5.79
N SER A 148 3.65 -7.03 5.73
CA SER A 148 4.26 -7.67 4.57
C SER A 148 3.64 -9.06 4.31
N PHE A 149 3.54 -9.89 5.33
CA PHE A 149 2.88 -11.20 5.22
C PHE A 149 1.41 -11.08 4.80
N ILE A 150 0.68 -10.12 5.38
CA ILE A 150 -0.73 -9.87 5.04
C ILE A 150 -0.87 -9.47 3.57
N PHE A 151 -0.09 -8.51 3.09
CA PHE A 151 -0.15 -8.05 1.70
C PHE A 151 0.29 -9.12 0.71
N PHE A 152 1.32 -9.91 1.04
CA PHE A 152 1.74 -11.05 0.25
C PHE A 152 0.63 -12.10 0.14
N PHE A 153 -0.02 -12.43 1.26
CA PHE A 153 -1.13 -13.38 1.29
C PHE A 153 -2.34 -12.90 0.49
N ILE A 154 -2.71 -11.61 0.61
CA ILE A 154 -3.78 -11.00 -0.19
C ILE A 154 -3.45 -11.06 -1.68
N GLY A 155 -2.23 -10.68 -2.07
CA GLY A 155 -1.76 -10.75 -3.45
C GLY A 155 -1.80 -12.18 -4.01
N TYR A 156 -1.35 -13.15 -3.23
CA TYR A 156 -1.40 -14.58 -3.58
C TYR A 156 -2.85 -15.07 -3.79
N LYS A 157 -3.75 -14.78 -2.85
CA LYS A 157 -5.16 -15.19 -2.91
C LYS A 157 -5.89 -14.57 -4.10
N ILE A 158 -5.61 -13.29 -4.39
CA ILE A 158 -6.16 -12.61 -5.57
C ILE A 158 -5.64 -13.28 -6.85
N ARG A 159 -4.34 -13.52 -6.96
CA ARG A 159 -3.73 -14.20 -8.12
C ARG A 159 -4.33 -15.58 -8.37
N SER A 160 -4.55 -16.37 -7.31
CA SER A 160 -5.19 -17.68 -7.41
C SER A 160 -6.65 -17.61 -7.87
N SER A 161 -7.36 -16.52 -7.55
CA SER A 161 -8.78 -16.36 -7.93
C SER A 161 -8.96 -15.99 -9.40
N TYR A 162 -7.95 -15.39 -10.03
CA TYR A 162 -7.96 -15.02 -11.46
C TYR A 162 -7.44 -16.14 -12.38
N LYS A 163 -6.90 -17.24 -11.84
CA LYS A 163 -6.49 -18.42 -12.60
C LYS A 163 -7.61 -19.44 -12.83
N LYS A 164 -8.74 -19.31 -12.13
CA LYS A 164 -9.97 -20.07 -12.37
C LYS A 164 -10.82 -19.36 -13.41
#